data_AF-V4L1A7-F1
#
_entry.id   AF-V4L1A7-F1
#
_cell.length_a   1.000
_cell.length_b   1.000
_cell.length_c   1.000
_cell.angle_alpha   90.00
_cell.angle_beta   90.00
_cell.angle_gamma   90.00
#
_symmetry.space_group_name_H-M   'P 1'
#
loop_
_entity.id
_entity.type
_entity.pdbx_description
1 polymer ?
#
loop_
_entity_poly.entity_id
_entity_poly.type
_entity_poly.pdbx_seq_one_letter_code
_entity_poly.pdbx_strand_id
1 'polypeptide(L)' 'MSAALALGDALGVPPLAMAELLPVIEAVMVAKLNEQMDHSHG' A
#
# COMPACT_ATOMS: atom_id res chain seq x y z
N MET A 1 9.37 -0.68 2.44
CA MET A 1 8.09 -0.48 3.16
C MET A 1 8.03 0.82 3.99
N SER A 2 8.81 1.86 3.68
CA SER A 2 8.72 3.15 4.40
C SER A 2 7.78 4.17 3.74
N ALA A 3 7.47 4.01 2.44
CA ALA A 3 6.64 4.96 1.71
C ALA A 3 5.21 5.05 2.27
N ALA A 4 4.62 3.92 2.64
CA ALA A 4 3.30 3.90 3.26
C ALA A 4 3.31 4.57 4.65
N LEU A 5 4.36 4.34 5.46
CA LEU A 5 4.52 5.03 6.75
C LEU A 5 4.68 6.54 6.59
N ALA A 6 5.48 6.99 5.62
CA ALA A 6 5.66 8.42 5.31
C ALA A 6 4.37 9.07 4.77
N LEU A 7 3.60 8.34 3.97
CA LEU A 7 2.27 8.77 3.54
C LEU A 7 1.32 8.90 4.72
N GLY A 8 1.29 7.91 5.62
CA GLY A 8 0.49 7.94 6.83
C GLY A 8 0.82 9.15 7.71
N ASP A 9 2.11 9.43 7.91
CA ASP A 9 2.60 10.59 8.65
C ASP A 9 2.13 11.91 8.02
N ALA A 10 2.25 12.06 6.69
CA ALA A 10 1.78 13.23 5.96
C ALA A 10 0.25 13.42 6.02
N LEU A 11 -0.51 12.33 6.16
CA LEU A 11 -1.97 12.35 6.32
C LEU A 11 -2.41 12.51 7.79
N GLY A 12 -1.47 12.60 8.73
CA GLY A 12 -1.76 12.70 10.16
C GLY A 12 -2.27 11.40 10.79
N VAL A 13 -2.01 10.26 10.15
CA VAL A 13 -2.33 8.94 10.69
C VAL A 13 -1.29 8.56 11.73
N PRO A 14 -1.69 8.14 12.95
CA PRO A 14 -0.74 7.69 13.97
C PRO A 14 0.17 6.57 13.44
N PRO A 15 1.50 6.62 13.69
CA PRO A 15 2.44 5.64 13.15
C PRO A 15 2.12 4.18 13.50
N LEU A 16 1.58 3.94 14.70
CA LEU A 16 1.17 2.60 15.12
C LEU A 16 -0.04 2.10 14.31
N ALA A 17 -1.05 2.96 14.10
CA ALA A 17 -2.19 2.62 13.26
C ALA A 17 -1.76 2.36 11.81
N MET A 18 -0.81 3.16 11.30
CA MET A 18 -0.26 2.96 9.97
C MET A 18 0.48 1.62 9.85
N ALA A 19 1.23 1.23 10.89
CA ALA A 19 1.94 -0.05 10.92
C ALA A 19 0.98 -1.25 10.91
N GLU A 20 -0.14 -1.18 11.63
CA GLU A 20 -1.18 -2.23 11.63
C GLU A 20 -1.87 -2.37 10.26
N LEU A 21 -1.96 -1.27 9.50
CA LEU A 21 -2.60 -1.26 8.18
C LEU A 21 -1.67 -1.70 7.04
N LEU A 22 -0.35 -1.74 7.26
CA LEU A 22 0.65 -2.11 6.25
C LEU A 22 0.34 -3.45 5.54
N PRO A 23 0.00 -4.55 6.23
CA PRO A 23 -0.24 -5.83 5.57
C PRO A 23 -1.39 -5.78 4.55
N VAL A 24 -2.44 -5.02 4.86
CA VAL A 24 -3.60 -4.86 3.97
C VAL A 24 -3.24 -4.00 2.77
N ILE A 25 -2.49 -2.92 2.98
CA ILE A 25 -2.02 -2.05 1.89
C ILE A 25 -1.14 -2.83 0.91
N GLU A 26 -0.25 -3.68 1.43
CA GLU A 26 0.60 -4.55 0.61
C GLU A 26 -0.21 -5.55 -0.20
N ALA A 27 -1.22 -6.19 0.42
CA ALA A 27 -2.10 -7.11 -0.29
C ALA A 27 -2.84 -6.44 -1.45
N VAL A 28 -3.36 -5.23 -1.24
CA VAL A 28 -4.02 -4.45 -2.30
C VAL A 28 -3.03 -4.01 -3.38
N MET A 29 -1.82 -3.57 -2.98
CA MET A 29 -0.78 -3.16 -3.92
C MET A 29 -0.37 -4.31 -4.85
N VAL A 30 -0.18 -5.52 -4.31
CA VAL A 30 0.13 -6.72 -5.11
C VAL A 30 -1.02 -7.07 -6.04
N ALA A 31 -2.25 -7.08 -5.54
CA ALA A 31 -3.43 -7.35 -6.38
C ALA A 31 -3.51 -6.37 -7.56
N LYS A 32 -3.37 -5.07 -7.29
CA LYS A 32 -3.44 -4.01 -8.31
C LYS A 32 -2.28 -4.04 -9.29
N LEU A 33 -1.08 -4.41 -8.85
CA LEU A 33 0.07 -4.57 -9.73
C LEU A 33 -0.16 -5.75 -10.69
N ASN A 34 -0.63 -6.88 -10.17
CA ASN A 34 -0.92 -8.06 -10.98
C ASN A 34 -2.04 -7.78 -12.00
N GLU A 35 -3.12 -7.09 -11.59
CA GLU A 35 -4.19 -6.65 -12.50
C GLU A 35 -3.65 -5.78 -13.65
N GLN A 36 -2.76 -4.82 -13.35
CA GLN A 36 -2.15 -3.96 -14.38
C GLN A 36 -1.26 -4.73 -15.35
N MET A 37 -0.50 -5.71 -14.85
CA MET A 37 0.30 -6.58 -15.69
C MET A 37 -0.58 -7.42 -16.62
N ASP A 38 -1.70 -7.95 -16.14
CA ASP A 38 -2.65 -8.71 -16.95
C ASP A 38 -3.26 -7.85 -18.07
N HIS A 39 -3.64 -6.61 -17.75
CA HIS A 39 -4.18 -5.66 -18.74
C HIS A 39 -3.15 -5.17 -19.76
N SER A 40 -1.86 -5.16 -19.41
CA SER A 40 -0.78 -4.68 -20.30
C SER A 40 -0.26 -5.75 -21.27
N HIS A 41 -0.59 -7.04 -21.04
CA HIS A 41 -0.20 -8.14 -21.91
C HIS A 41 -1.37 -8.71 -22.74
N GLY A 42 -2.46 -7.95 -22.88
CA GLY A 42 -3.63 -8.25 -23.74
C GLY A 42 -3.56 -7.62 -25.12
#